data_AF-A0A1J3JPF9-F1
#
_entry.id   AF-A0A1J3JPF9-F1
#
_cell.length_a   1.000
_cell.length_b   1.000
_cell.length_c   1.000
_cell.angle_alpha   90.00
_cell.angle_beta   90.00
_cell.angle_gamma   90.00
#
_symmetry.space_group_name_H-M   'P 1'
#
loop_
_entity.id
_entity.type
_entity.pdbx_description
1 polymer ?
#
loop_
_entity_poly.entity_id
_entity_poly.type
_entity_poly.pdbx_seq_one_letter_code
_entity_poly.pdbx_strand_id
1 'polypeptide(L)'
;RRRKRYQRMGKDFKGMVTRCIYIGKENDNVKKLKSATEELKDLRSNVMKRVKMYEDQQKLKRLEKVQVWLRQADGAIKEAEEMMINMISSSSSSNGSSVMMSSSH
;
A
#
# COMPACT_ATOMS: atom_id res chain seq x y z
N ARG A 1 -7.12 10.41 44.29
CA ARG A 1 -6.05 10.82 43.31
C ARG A 1 -5.43 9.62 42.58
N ARG A 2 -4.95 8.56 43.26
CA ARG A 2 -4.33 7.37 42.62
C ARG A 2 -5.23 6.60 41.64
N ARG A 3 -6.49 6.30 41.97
CA ARG A 3 -7.45 5.61 41.08
C ARG A 3 -7.67 6.30 39.73
N LYS A 4 -7.82 7.63 39.70
CA LYS A 4 -7.95 8.41 38.46
C LYS A 4 -6.69 8.32 37.58
N ARG A 5 -5.51 8.15 38.19
CA ARG A 5 -4.23 7.98 37.48
C ARG A 5 -4.15 6.61 36.79
N TYR A 6 -4.53 5.53 37.49
CA TYR A 6 -4.60 4.19 36.89
C TYR A 6 -5.64 4.09 35.76
N GLN A 7 -6.81 4.72 35.92
CA GLN A 7 -7.81 4.78 34.85
C GLN A 7 -7.30 5.54 33.61
N ARG A 8 -6.53 6.62 33.80
CA ARG A 8 -5.90 7.36 32.70
C ARG A 8 -4.85 6.51 31.99
N MET A 9 -3.94 5.89 32.74
CA MET A 9 -2.92 4.97 32.19
C MET A 9 -3.55 3.81 31.40
N GLY A 10 -4.66 3.24 31.90
CA GLY A 10 -5.38 2.18 31.19
C GLY A 10 -6.03 2.66 29.88
N LYS A 11 -6.54 3.90 29.86
CA LYS A 11 -7.08 4.52 28.63
C LYS A 11 -5.98 4.78 27.60
N ASP A 12 -4.84 5.29 28.06
CA ASP A 12 -3.69 5.60 27.19
C ASP A 12 -3.08 4.33 26.61
N PHE A 13 -2.95 3.27 27.42
CA PHE A 13 -2.50 1.95 26.98
C PHE A 13 -3.44 1.33 25.96
N LYS A 14 -4.76 1.34 26.21
CA LYS A 14 -5.77 0.85 25.26
C LYS A 14 -5.69 1.61 23.93
N GLY A 15 -5.53 2.93 23.99
CA GLY A 15 -5.35 3.77 22.80
C GLY A 15 -4.10 3.41 22.01
N MET A 16 -2.98 3.16 22.70
CA MET A 16 -1.73 2.73 22.08
C MET A 16 -1.87 1.36 21.40
N VAL A 17 -2.41 0.35 22.09
CA VAL A 17 -2.63 -0.99 21.52
C VAL A 17 -3.51 -0.94 20.28
N THR A 18 -4.58 -0.12 20.32
CA THR A 18 -5.49 0.04 19.17
C THR A 18 -4.75 0.64 17.96
N ARG A 19 -3.90 1.65 18.17
CA ARG A 19 -3.07 2.24 17.10
C ARG A 19 -2.08 1.23 16.53
N CYS A 20 -1.40 0.44 17.37
CA CYS A 20 -0.47 -0.60 16.91
C CYS A 20 -1.16 -1.65 16.03
N ILE A 21 -2.37 -2.09 16.41
CA ILE A 21 -3.16 -3.04 15.61
C ILE A 21 -3.54 -2.44 14.25
N TYR A 22 -3.96 -1.17 14.24
CA TYR A 22 -4.31 -0.46 13.01
C TYR A 22 -3.11 -0.37 12.06
N ILE A 23 -1.98 0.13 12.54
CA ILE A 23 -0.73 0.26 11.75
C ILE A 23 -0.25 -1.11 11.25
N GLY A 24 -0.38 -2.15 12.08
CA GLY A 24 -0.04 -3.52 11.68
C GLY A 24 -0.85 -3.99 10.47
N LYS A 25 -2.18 -3.83 10.53
CA LYS A 25 -3.07 -4.18 9.41
C LYS A 25 -2.78 -3.36 8.15
N GLU A 26 -2.52 -2.07 8.31
CA GLU A 26 -2.17 -1.19 7.19
C GLU A 26 -0.88 -1.65 6.51
N ASN A 27 0.17 -1.98 7.27
CA ASN A 27 1.41 -2.53 6.74
C ASN A 27 1.20 -3.86 6.00
N ASP A 28 0.35 -4.76 6.51
CA ASP A 28 0.03 -6.02 5.84
C ASP A 28 -0.71 -5.78 4.51
N ASN A 29 -1.61 -4.80 4.48
CA ASN A 29 -2.31 -4.41 3.26
C ASN A 29 -1.34 -3.83 2.22
N VAL A 30 -0.38 -2.99 2.63
CA VAL A 30 0.67 -2.47 1.72
C VAL A 30 1.51 -3.60 1.14
N LYS A 31 1.90 -4.60 1.96
CA LYS A 31 2.65 -5.77 1.47
C LYS A 31 1.86 -6.58 0.45
N LYS A 32 0.57 -6.82 0.71
CA LYS A 32 -0.32 -7.53 -0.23
C LYS A 32 -0.47 -6.76 -1.54
N LEU A 33 -0.69 -5.45 -1.45
CA LEU A 33 -0.81 -4.57 -2.62
C LEU A 33 0.47 -4.61 -3.46
N LYS A 34 1.64 -4.58 -2.82
CA LYS A 34 2.94 -4.70 -3.50
C LYS A 34 3.07 -6.04 -4.25
N SER A 35 2.76 -7.17 -3.59
CA SER A 35 2.82 -8.49 -4.23
C SER A 35 1.91 -8.56 -5.46
N ALA A 36 0.64 -8.16 -5.30
CA ALA A 36 -0.33 -8.16 -6.39
C ALA A 36 0.08 -7.25 -7.56
N THR A 37 0.72 -6.12 -7.26
CA THR A 37 1.21 -5.18 -8.28
C THR A 37 2.34 -5.80 -9.10
N GLU A 38 3.30 -6.48 -8.46
CA GLU A 38 4.38 -7.17 -9.16
C GLU A 38 3.87 -8.35 -9.99
N GLU A 39 2.94 -9.14 -9.45
CA GLU A 39 2.27 -10.22 -10.20
C GLU A 39 1.54 -9.68 -11.44
N LEU A 40 0.87 -8.53 -11.33
CA LEU A 40 0.19 -7.90 -12.46
C LEU A 40 1.18 -7.38 -13.52
N LYS A 41 2.33 -6.82 -13.11
CA LYS A 41 3.41 -6.42 -14.03
C LYS A 41 3.94 -7.61 -14.83
N ASP A 42 4.15 -8.74 -14.16
CA ASP A 42 4.60 -9.98 -14.79
C ASP A 42 3.58 -10.52 -15.78
N LEU A 43 2.31 -10.58 -15.39
CA LEU A 43 1.22 -11.00 -16.27
C LEU A 43 1.11 -10.08 -17.50
N ARG A 44 1.15 -8.77 -17.29
CA ARG A 44 1.12 -7.77 -18.37
C ARG A 44 2.30 -7.96 -19.33
N SER A 45 3.51 -8.16 -18.82
CA SER A 45 4.71 -8.44 -19.60
C SER A 45 4.57 -9.72 -20.43
N ASN A 46 4.07 -10.79 -19.83
CA ASN A 46 3.86 -12.08 -20.49
C ASN A 46 2.80 -11.98 -21.61
N VAL A 47 1.68 -11.29 -21.36
CA VAL A 47 0.68 -11.03 -22.40
C VAL A 47 1.30 -10.26 -23.55
N MET A 48 2.05 -9.19 -23.28
CA MET A 48 2.69 -8.38 -24.32
C MET A 48 3.68 -9.20 -25.17
N LYS A 49 4.49 -10.07 -24.54
CA LYS A 49 5.41 -10.97 -25.25
C LYS A 49 4.65 -11.93 -26.18
N ARG A 50 3.58 -12.55 -25.69
CA ARG A 50 2.76 -13.49 -26.49
C ARG A 50 2.07 -12.77 -27.65
N VAL A 51 1.50 -11.60 -27.40
CA VAL A 51 0.85 -10.78 -28.42
C VAL A 51 1.86 -10.43 -29.52
N LYS A 52 3.04 -9.95 -29.15
CA LYS A 52 4.11 -9.64 -30.11
C LYS A 52 4.52 -10.88 -30.92
N MET A 53 4.64 -12.04 -30.28
CA MET A 53 4.96 -13.29 -30.96
C MET A 53 3.91 -13.66 -32.02
N TYR A 54 2.61 -13.53 -31.72
CA TYR A 54 1.54 -13.79 -32.70
C TYR A 54 1.48 -12.72 -33.80
N GLU A 55 1.71 -11.46 -33.46
CA GLU A 55 1.82 -10.36 -34.43
C GLU A 55 2.97 -10.62 -35.42
N ASP A 56 4.14 -11.02 -34.93
CA ASP A 56 5.34 -11.24 -35.74
C ASP A 56 5.27 -12.56 -36.54
N GLN A 57 4.86 -13.66 -35.91
CA GLN A 57 4.85 -15.00 -36.55
C GLN A 57 3.68 -15.20 -37.49
N GLN A 58 2.49 -14.72 -37.11
CA GLN A 58 1.25 -15.00 -37.85
C GLN A 58 0.74 -13.78 -38.62
N LYS A 59 1.46 -12.64 -38.56
CA LYS A 59 1.05 -11.35 -39.17
C LYS A 59 -0.35 -10.93 -38.72
N LEU A 60 -0.79 -11.39 -37.55
CA LEU A 60 -2.09 -11.07 -36.99
C LEU A 60 -2.06 -9.67 -36.41
N LYS A 61 -3.15 -8.93 -36.56
CA LYS A 61 -3.31 -7.66 -35.85
C LYS A 61 -3.78 -7.92 -34.42
N ARG A 62 -3.30 -7.10 -33.49
CA ARG A 62 -3.83 -7.07 -32.12
C ARG A 62 -5.34 -6.90 -32.12
N LEU A 63 -6.01 -7.69 -31.30
CA LEU A 63 -7.41 -7.45 -31.00
C LEU A 63 -7.56 -6.20 -30.14
N GLU A 64 -8.57 -5.38 -30.45
CA GLU A 64 -8.89 -4.17 -29.69
C GLU A 64 -9.07 -4.47 -28.19
N LYS A 65 -9.75 -5.57 -27.85
CA LYS A 65 -9.94 -6.01 -26.46
C LYS A 65 -8.60 -6.20 -25.71
N VAL A 66 -7.57 -6.70 -26.39
CA VAL A 66 -6.25 -6.89 -25.79
C VAL A 66 -5.57 -5.55 -25.54
N GLN A 67 -5.76 -4.56 -26.42
CA GLN A 67 -5.28 -3.20 -26.16
C GLN A 67 -5.96 -2.59 -24.93
N VAL A 68 -7.28 -2.75 -24.82
CA VAL A 68 -8.04 -2.27 -23.67
C VAL A 68 -7.55 -2.91 -22.37
N TRP A 69 -7.37 -4.23 -22.34
CA TRP A 69 -6.86 -4.93 -21.15
C TRP A 69 -5.46 -4.49 -20.75
N LEU A 70 -4.56 -4.29 -21.72
CA LEU A 70 -3.21 -3.79 -21.44
C LEU A 70 -3.24 -2.38 -20.85
N ARG A 71 -4.10 -1.49 -21.38
CA ARG A 71 -4.28 -0.14 -20.82
C ARG A 71 -4.86 -0.16 -19.42
N GLN A 72 -5.83 -1.05 -19.15
CA GLN A 72 -6.41 -1.22 -17.82
C GLN A 72 -5.37 -1.74 -16.82
N ALA A 73 -4.54 -2.71 -17.23
CA ALA A 73 -3.45 -3.20 -16.40
C ALA A 73 -2.43 -2.09 -16.10
N ASP A 74 -2.00 -1.32 -17.12
CA ASP A 74 -1.08 -0.21 -16.94
C ASP A 74 -1.67 0.87 -15.99
N GLY A 75 -2.97 1.15 -16.10
CA GLY A 75 -3.67 2.05 -15.18
C GLY A 75 -3.71 1.54 -13.74
N ALA A 76 -4.08 0.27 -13.54
CA ALA A 76 -4.14 -0.34 -12.21
C ALA A 76 -2.76 -0.44 -11.54
N ILE A 77 -1.71 -0.74 -12.31
CA ILE A 77 -0.32 -0.74 -11.80
C ILE A 77 0.05 0.66 -11.31
N LYS A 78 -0.19 1.69 -12.12
CA LYS A 78 0.13 3.07 -11.76
C LYS A 78 -0.62 3.52 -10.50
N GLU A 79 -1.92 3.23 -10.43
CA GLU A 79 -2.74 3.58 -9.27
C GLU A 79 -2.22 2.90 -7.99
N ALA A 80 -1.86 1.61 -8.08
CA ALA A 80 -1.29 0.89 -6.95
C ALA A 80 0.07 1.46 -6.50
N GLU A 81 0.93 1.86 -7.45
CA GLU A 81 2.22 2.50 -7.16
C GLU A 81 2.03 3.85 -6.44
N GLU A 82 1.09 4.68 -6.91
CA GLU A 82 0.74 5.94 -6.25
C GLU A 82 0.19 5.73 -4.83
N MET A 83 -0.70 4.75 -4.65
CA MET A 83 -1.22 4.38 -3.31
C MET A 83 -0.09 3.97 -2.36
N MET A 84 0.85 3.13 -2.83
CA MET A 84 1.99 2.71 -2.01
C MET A 84 2.88 3.89 -1.60
N ILE A 85 3.18 4.81 -2.52
CA ILE A 85 3.97 6.02 -2.21
C ILE A 85 3.26 6.88 -1.15
N ASN A 86 1.96 7.08 -1.31
CA ASN A 86 1.16 7.89 -0.38
C ASN A 86 1.09 7.26 1.02
N MET A 87 0.94 5.94 1.11
CA MET A 87 0.89 5.21 2.40
C MET A 87 2.26 5.24 3.11
N ILE A 88 3.36 5.06 2.38
CA ILE A 88 4.72 5.12 2.94
C ILE A 88 5.03 6.55 3.45
N SER A 89 4.62 7.57 2.70
CA SER A 89 4.83 8.98 3.05
C SER A 89 4.02 9.38 4.29
N SER A 90 2.76 8.94 4.39
CA SER A 90 1.88 9.24 5.53
C SER A 90 2.34 8.58 6.84
N SER A 91 2.98 7.41 6.74
CA SER A 91 3.54 6.67 7.88
C SER A 91 4.76 7.37 8.50
N SER A 92 5.47 8.19 7.71
CA SER A 92 6.69 8.89 8.14
C SER A 92 6.40 10.12 9.01
N SER A 93 5.21 10.72 8.87
CA SER A 93 4.84 11.98 9.54
C SER A 93 4.31 11.80 10.98
N SER A 94 3.97 10.59 11.42
CA SER A 94 3.39 10.35 12.75
C SER A 94 4.40 10.10 13.88
N ASN A 95 5.71 10.07 13.59
CA ASN A 95 6.75 9.72 14.59
C ASN A 95 7.23 10.90 15.46
N GLY A 96 6.69 12.10 15.30
CA GLY A 96 7.21 13.31 15.93
C GLY A 96 6.20 14.07 16.78
N SER A 97 5.69 13.47 17.87
CA SER A 97 5.03 14.26 18.94
C SER A 97 4.89 13.48 20.24
N SER A 98 5.87 13.64 21.15
CA SER A 98 5.67 13.75 22.60
C SER A 98 6.99 13.59 23.36
N VAL A 99 7.83 14.63 23.36
CA VAL A 99 8.84 14.85 24.40
C VAL A 99 8.87 16.33 24.77
N MET A 100 7.99 16.74 25.67
CA MET A 100 8.22 17.91 26.53
C MET A 100 7.80 17.52 27.95
N MET A 101 8.74 16.97 28.71
CA MET A 101 8.65 16.97 30.17
C MET A 101 9.14 18.35 30.63
N SER A 102 8.20 19.21 30.97
CA SER A 102 8.49 20.46 31.69
C SER A 102 8.94 20.11 33.12
N SER A 103 10.23 20.25 33.38
CA SER A 103 10.75 20.37 34.75
C SER A 103 10.58 21.82 35.20
N SER A 104 9.82 22.04 36.27
CA SER A 104 9.88 23.26 37.10
C SER A 104 9.21 23.00 38.45
N HIS A 105 10.03 22.80 39.48
CA HIS A 105 10.08 23.49 40.78
C HIS A 105 10.70 22.58 41.84
#